data_AF-A0A7J9HZQ6-F1
#
_entry.id   AF-A0A7J9HZQ6-F1
#
_cell.length_a   1.000
_cell.length_b   1.000
_cell.length_c   1.000
_cell.angle_alpha   90.00
_cell.angle_beta   90.00
_cell.angle_gamma   90.00
#
_symmetry.space_group_name_H-M   'P 1'
#
loop_
_entity.id
_entity.type
_entity.pdbx_description
1 polymer ?
#
loop_
_entity_poly.entity_id
_entity_poly.type
_entity_poly.pdbx_seq_one_letter_code
_entity_poly.pdbx_strand_id
1 'polypeptide(L)' 'MASFFKVLTKIDIERTLSLPDSCLQALQQSQRSHGGKKLKVKDDVGILWNFRCTIRSGAVRRLHIVSGWIQFV' A
#
# COMPACT_ATOMS: atom_id res chain seq x y z
N MET A 1 3.65 -14.14 -7.72
CA MET A 1 3.03 -12.96 -7.10
C MET A 1 3.04 -13.17 -5.60
N ALA A 2 3.68 -12.30 -4.83
CA ALA A 2 3.64 -12.40 -3.37
C ALA A 2 2.33 -11.78 -2.86
N SER A 3 1.46 -12.60 -2.27
CA SER A 3 0.31 -12.13 -1.49
C SER A 3 0.70 -12.02 -0.03
N PHE A 4 -0.02 -11.19 0.72
CA PHE A 4 0.16 -11.07 2.15
C PHE A 4 -1.20 -10.89 2.82
N PHE A 5 -1.27 -11.27 4.09
CA PHE A 5 -2.37 -10.94 4.97
C PHE A 5 -1.86 -10.03 6.07
N LYS A 6 -2.70 -9.11 6.53
CA LYS A 6 -2.39 -8.21 7.63
C LYS A 6 -3.62 -8.03 8.50
N VAL A 7 -3.46 -8.19 9.81
CA VAL A 7 -4.45 -7.78 10.81
C VAL A 7 -4.44 -6.25 10.91
N LEU A 8 -5.60 -5.62 10.71
CA LEU A 8 -5.72 -4.16 10.75
C LEU A 8 -5.71 -3.66 12.19
N THR A 9 -4.91 -2.65 12.45
CA THR A 9 -4.91 -1.91 13.72
C THR A 9 -5.87 -0.73 13.66
N LYS A 10 -6.18 -0.12 14.82
CA LYS A 10 -6.97 1.11 14.88
C LYS A 10 -6.38 2.23 14.00
N ILE A 11 -5.05 2.36 13.97
CA ILE A 11 -4.35 3.35 13.13
C ILE A 11 -4.55 3.04 11.64
N ASP A 12 -4.57 1.76 11.27
CA ASP A 12 -4.79 1.37 9.88
C ASP A 12 -6.18 1.79 9.43
N ILE A 13 -7.22 1.57 10.25
CA ILE A 13 -8.60 1.89 9.91
C ILE A 13 -8.86 3.41 9.93
N GLU A 14 -8.28 4.15 10.87
CA GLU A 14 -8.60 5.57 11.06
C GLU A 14 -7.70 6.52 10.26
N ARG A 15 -6.51 6.09 9.81
CA ARG A 15 -5.52 6.99 9.20
C ARG A 15 -4.87 6.47 7.92
N THR A 16 -4.14 5.36 7.99
CA THR A 16 -3.29 4.91 6.87
C THR A 16 -2.85 3.47 7.04
N LEU A 17 -2.85 2.71 5.95
CA LEU A 17 -2.29 1.37 5.95
C LEU A 17 -0.77 1.39 5.83
N SER A 18 -0.09 0.83 6.84
CA SER A 18 1.34 0.49 6.76
C SER A 18 1.51 -0.92 6.21
N LEU A 19 2.21 -1.09 5.09
CA LEU A 19 2.40 -2.40 4.46
C LEU A 19 3.62 -3.14 5.04
N PRO A 20 3.60 -4.48 5.07
CA PRO A 20 4.75 -5.29 5.48
C PRO A 20 5.99 -5.03 4.62
N ASP A 21 7.19 -5.24 5.18
CA ASP A 21 8.46 -4.98 4.49
C ASP A 21 8.65 -5.82 3.22
N SER A 22 8.07 -7.03 3.18
CA SER A 22 8.03 -7.89 1.99
C SER A 22 7.36 -7.21 0.78
N CYS A 23 6.37 -6.35 1.03
CA CYS A 23 5.69 -5.59 -0.03
C CYS A 23 6.58 -4.50 -0.62
N LEU A 24 7.51 -3.96 0.17
CA LEU A 24 8.44 -2.93 -0.29
C LEU A 24 9.35 -3.46 -1.39
N GLN A 25 9.89 -4.68 -1.22
CA GLN A 25 10.73 -5.33 -2.23
C GLN A 25 9.97 -5.60 -3.52
N ALA A 26 8.75 -6.18 -3.41
CA ALA A 26 7.92 -6.46 -4.57
C ALA A 26 7.57 -5.18 -5.36
N LEU A 27 7.27 -4.09 -4.67
CA LEU A 27 6.96 -2.81 -5.31
C LEU A 27 8.19 -2.10 -5.89
N GLN A 28 9.37 -2.29 -5.30
CA GLN A 28 10.63 -1.77 -5.84
C GLN A 28 11.06 -2.49 -7.12
N GLN A 29 10.88 -3.82 -7.18
CA GLN A 29 11.16 -4.61 -8.38
C GLN A 29 10.19 -4.28 -9.53
N SER A 30 8.95 -3.94 -9.19
CA SER A 30 7.88 -3.64 -10.14
C SER A 30 8.09 -2.33 -10.92
N GLN A 31 8.72 -1.29 -10.36
CA GLN A 31 8.64 0.06 -10.94
C GLN A 31 9.95 0.86 -10.89
N ARG A 32 10.58 1.01 -12.07
CA ARG A 32 11.70 1.94 -12.37
C ARG A 32 11.26 3.35 -12.84
N SER A 33 9.97 3.72 -12.73
CA SER A 33 9.44 4.96 -13.35
C SER A 33 9.13 6.09 -12.37
N HIS A 34 9.36 7.32 -12.83
CA HIS A 34 9.56 8.57 -12.08
C HIS A 34 8.30 9.23 -11.47
N GLY A 35 7.15 8.56 -11.45
CA GLY A 35 5.89 9.09 -10.91
C GLY A 35 5.47 8.33 -9.66
N GLY A 36 5.11 9.03 -8.58
CA GLY A 36 4.75 8.43 -7.28
C GLY A 36 3.91 7.14 -7.36
N LYS A 37 4.21 6.19 -6.48
CA LYS A 37 3.76 4.80 -6.54
C LYS A 37 2.23 4.68 -6.53
N LYS A 38 1.62 4.29 -7.65
CA LYS A 38 0.18 3.94 -7.71
C LYS A 38 0.02 2.43 -7.61
N LEU A 39 -0.72 1.95 -6.63
CA LEU A 39 -1.10 0.55 -6.46
C LEU A 39 -2.55 0.39 -6.90
N LYS A 40 -2.78 -0.49 -7.88
CA LYS A 40 -4.12 -0.82 -8.37
C LYS A 40 -4.54 -2.18 -7.84
N VAL A 41 -5.68 -2.24 -7.16
CA VAL A 41 -6.23 -3.48 -6.58
C VAL A 41 -7.69 -3.58 -6.95
N LYS A 42 -8.13 -4.75 -7.42
CA LYS A 42 -9.55 -5.04 -7.66
C LYS A 42 -10.07 -5.80 -6.45
N ASP A 43 -11.19 -5.36 -5.88
CA ASP A 43 -11.86 -6.10 -4.81
C ASP A 43 -12.71 -7.26 -5.35
N ASP A 44 -13.36 -7.98 -4.44
CA ASP A 44 -14.20 -9.14 -4.73
C ASP A 44 -15.51 -8.77 -5.45
N VAL A 45 -16.03 -7.56 -5.23
CA VAL A 45 -17.21 -7.02 -5.93
C VAL A 45 -16.86 -6.49 -7.32
N GLY A 46 -15.57 -6.28 -7.58
CA GLY A 46 -15.00 -5.93 -8.87
C GLY A 46 -14.68 -4.45 -9.06
N ILE A 47 -14.72 -3.65 -7.99
CA ILE A 47 -14.33 -2.25 -8.00
C ILE A 47 -12.81 -2.15 -8.06
N LEU A 48 -12.30 -1.27 -8.93
CA LEU A 48 -10.87 -1.03 -9.09
C LEU A 48 -10.42 0.15 -8.22
N TRP A 49 -9.70 -0.15 -7.16
CA TRP A 49 -9.12 0.82 -6.24
C TRP A 49 -7.74 1.28 -6.71
N ASN A 50 -7.55 2.60 -6.70
CA ASN A 50 -6.30 3.24 -7.11
C ASN A 50 -5.66 3.91 -5.89
N PHE A 51 -4.80 3.16 -5.19
CA PHE A 51 -4.13 3.64 -4.01
C PHE A 51 -2.86 4.42 -4.36
N ARG A 52 -2.63 5.53 -3.66
CA ARG A 52 -1.34 6.22 -3.72
C ARG A 52 -0.47 5.73 -2.56
N CYS A 53 0.71 5.23 -2.89
CA CYS A 53 1.67 4.76 -1.91
C CYS A 53 2.88 5.70 -1.82
N THR A 54 3.46 5.80 -0.63
CA THR A 54 4.75 6.46 -0.42
C THR A 54 5.67 5.58 0.40
N ILE A 55 6.97 5.63 0.13
CA ILE A 55 7.95 5.10 1.07
C ILE A 55 8.24 6.23 2.05
N ARG A 56 7.94 6.01 3.34
CA ARG A 56 8.47 6.91 4.37
C ARG A 56 9.89 6.49 4.69
N SER A 57 10.83 7.41 4.50
CA SER A 57 12.23 7.29 4.93
C SER A 57 12.29 7.59 6.43
N GLY A 58 12.65 6.58 7.22
CA GLY A 58 12.96 6.65 8.65
C GLY A 58 13.93 5.52 9.00
N ALA A 59 14.12 5.21 10.29
CA ALA A 59 14.99 4.10 10.74
C ALA A 59 14.62 2.74 10.08
N VAL A 60 13.32 2.56 9.79
CA VAL A 60 12.82 1.44 8.97
C VAL A 60 12.05 2.02 7.78
N ARG A 61 12.43 1.61 6.57
CA ARG A 61 11.70 2.01 5.35
C ARG A 61 10.39 1.25 5.28
N ARG A 62 9.27 1.96 5.51
CA ARG A 62 7.92 1.39 5.38
C ARG A 62 7.17 1.99 4.20
N LEU A 63 6.37 1.15 3.56
CA LEU A 63 5.45 1.57 2.52
C LEU A 63 4.10 1.90 3.16
N HIS A 64 3.59 3.10 2.87
CA HIS A 64 2.32 3.59 3.40
C HIS A 64 1.36 3.89 2.27
N ILE A 65 0.08 3.56 2.44
CA ILE A 65 -0.99 4.06 1.57
C ILE A 65 -1.45 5.41 2.10
N VAL A 66 -1.23 6.47 1.32
CA VAL A 66 -1.53 7.85 1.69
C VAL A 66 -2.83 8.39 1.07
N SER A 67 -3.44 7.65 0.15
CA SER A 67 -4.70 8.04 -0.48
C SER A 67 -5.48 6.82 -0.98
N GLY A 68 -6.81 6.88 -0.86
CA GLY A 68 -7.76 5.86 -1.29
C GLY A 68 -8.09 4.80 -0.23
N TRP A 69 -7.26 4.66 0.81
CA TRP A 69 -7.41 3.60 1.82
C TRP A 69 -8.65 3.77 2.71
N ILE A 70 -8.87 4.99 3.23
CA ILE A 70 -9.99 5.25 4.14
C ILE A 70 -11.35 5.16 3.44
N GLN A 71 -11.39 5.35 2.11
CA GLN A 71 -12.59 5.12 1.33
C GLN A 71 -12.87 3.64 1.06
N PHE A 72 -11.84 2.79 1.20
CA PHE A 72 -11.91 1.37 0.93
C PHE A 72 -12.32 0.55 2.15
N VAL A 73 -11.87 0.96 3.35
CA VAL A 73 -12.21 0.32 4.64
C VAL A 73 -13.55 0.79 5.17
#